data_AF-A0A2V7C6L7-F1
#
_entry.id   AF-A0A2V7C6L7-F1
#
_cell.length_a   1.000
_cell.length_b   1.000
_cell.length_c   1.000
_cell.angle_alpha   90.00
_cell.angle_beta   90.00
_cell.angle_gamma   90.00
#
_symmetry.space_group_name_H-M   'P 1'
#
loop_
_entity.id
_entity.type
_entity.pdbx_description
1 polymer ?
#
loop_
_entity_poly.entity_id
_entity_poly.type
_entity_poly.pdbx_seq_one_letter_code
_entity_poly.pdbx_strand_id
1 'polypeptide(L)'
;MSAKVHLHMHVSDLAKSRHFYERFLGSDPVKVKQGYVKFLPEWAPVNLALSTGGHVGAGTIDHVGVQVDSVETVMAQLARIKAAGLAVTEEMGVNCCHANQDKFWVKDPDGVEWEVYHLNYDLEGDEAEARALPSGLAVVGATACCGGTGCA
;
A
#
# COMPACT_ATOMS: atom_id res chain seq x y z
N MET A 1 6.25 -1.71 24.29
CA MET A 1 7.14 -2.20 23.21
C MET A 1 6.38 -2.05 21.91
N SER A 2 6.88 -1.27 20.96
CA SER A 2 6.25 -1.20 19.63
C SER A 2 6.58 -2.49 18.86
N ALA A 3 5.57 -3.12 18.25
CA ALA A 3 5.76 -4.34 17.48
C ALA A 3 6.54 -4.04 16.19
N LYS A 4 7.34 -5.00 15.74
CA LYS A 4 8.02 -4.93 14.44
C LYS A 4 7.70 -6.17 13.62
N VAL A 5 7.36 -5.97 12.35
CA VAL A 5 7.18 -7.08 11.41
C VAL A 5 8.57 -7.60 11.03
N HIS A 6 8.76 -8.92 11.13
CA HIS A 6 10.01 -9.56 10.72
C HIS A 6 9.88 -10.10 9.30
N LEU A 7 10.74 -9.61 8.39
CA LEU A 7 10.86 -10.12 7.04
C LEU A 7 12.25 -10.70 6.90
N HIS A 8 12.34 -11.98 6.53
CA HIS A 8 13.60 -12.61 6.15
C HIS A 8 13.54 -12.97 4.67
N MET A 9 14.38 -12.30 3.87
CA MET A 9 14.46 -12.49 2.43
C MET A 9 15.76 -13.18 2.05
N HIS A 10 15.64 -14.16 1.15
CA HIS A 10 16.80 -14.68 0.45
C HIS A 10 17.12 -13.78 -0.73
N VAL A 11 18.37 -13.33 -0.81
CA VAL A 11 18.83 -12.41 -1.85
C VAL A 11 19.87 -13.06 -2.75
N SER A 12 19.87 -12.70 -4.03
CA SER A 12 20.83 -13.24 -5.01
C SER A 12 22.25 -12.73 -4.77
N ASP A 13 22.38 -11.49 -4.31
CA ASP A 13 23.64 -10.82 -4.01
C ASP A 13 23.51 -9.97 -2.74
N LEU A 14 24.15 -10.43 -1.65
CA LEU A 14 24.06 -9.77 -0.35
C LEU A 14 24.70 -8.38 -0.36
N ALA A 15 25.77 -8.17 -1.13
CA ALA A 15 26.49 -6.90 -1.15
C ALA A 15 25.66 -5.83 -1.86
N LYS A 16 25.10 -6.17 -3.04
CA LYS A 16 24.17 -5.28 -3.76
C LYS A 16 22.93 -4.97 -2.94
N SER A 17 22.34 -5.99 -2.32
CA SER A 17 21.15 -5.84 -1.48
C SER A 17 21.44 -4.96 -0.28
N ARG A 18 22.52 -5.22 0.46
CA ARG A 18 22.94 -4.37 1.58
C ARG A 18 23.08 -2.91 1.16
N HIS A 19 23.81 -2.66 0.07
CA HIS A 19 24.05 -1.31 -0.44
C HIS A 19 22.76 -0.58 -0.86
N PHE A 20 21.80 -1.31 -1.43
CA PHE A 20 20.46 -0.80 -1.72
C PHE A 20 19.71 -0.47 -0.43
N TYR A 21 19.60 -1.42 0.51
CA TYR A 21 18.83 -1.24 1.73
C TYR A 21 19.42 -0.21 2.69
N GLU A 22 20.74 0.02 2.70
CA GLU A 22 21.36 1.14 3.42
C GLU A 22 20.83 2.49 2.90
N ARG A 23 20.69 2.64 1.58
CA ARG A 23 20.11 3.86 0.96
C ARG A 23 18.61 3.94 1.14
N PHE A 24 17.90 2.84 0.90
CA PHE A 24 16.46 2.82 0.99
C PHE A 24 15.99 3.05 2.41
N LEU A 25 16.59 2.38 3.40
CA LEU A 25 16.22 2.53 4.82
C LEU A 25 16.88 3.73 5.49
N GLY A 26 17.97 4.26 4.91
CA GLY A 26 18.67 5.44 5.40
C GLY A 26 19.50 5.17 6.65
N SER A 27 19.87 3.91 6.91
CA SER A 27 20.68 3.52 8.05
C SER A 27 21.54 2.28 7.76
N ASP A 28 22.63 2.16 8.50
CA ASP A 28 23.49 0.97 8.47
C ASP A 28 22.81 -0.26 9.09
N PRO A 29 23.20 -1.48 8.68
CA PRO A 29 22.70 -2.70 9.29
C PRO A 29 23.12 -2.81 10.76
N VAL A 30 22.18 -3.17 11.64
CA VAL A 30 22.43 -3.42 13.07
C VAL A 30 23.18 -4.73 13.32
N LYS A 31 23.29 -5.60 12.31
CA LYS A 31 24.06 -6.85 12.38
C LYS A 31 24.56 -7.25 11.01
N VAL A 32 25.85 -7.58 10.92
CA VAL A 32 26.50 -8.13 9.73
C VAL A 32 27.25 -9.40 10.11
N LYS A 33 27.03 -10.48 9.36
CA LYS A 33 27.73 -11.77 9.45
C LYS A 33 27.99 -12.30 8.04
N GLN A 34 28.80 -13.34 7.92
CA GLN A 34 29.01 -14.00 6.64
C GLN A 34 27.67 -14.51 6.09
N GLY A 35 27.28 -14.04 4.90
CA GLY A 35 26.02 -14.43 4.26
C GLY A 35 24.75 -13.86 4.91
N TYR A 36 24.85 -12.90 5.84
CA TYR A 36 23.69 -12.36 6.56
C TYR A 36 23.83 -10.88 6.93
N VAL A 37 22.77 -10.09 6.73
CA VAL A 37 22.64 -8.74 7.29
C VAL A 37 21.25 -8.51 7.89
N LYS A 38 21.16 -7.59 8.85
CA LYS A 38 19.88 -7.19 9.47
C LYS A 38 19.79 -5.69 9.64
N PHE A 39 18.60 -5.15 9.38
CA PHE A 39 18.26 -3.74 9.56
C PHE A 39 17.11 -3.57 10.56
N LEU A 40 17.14 -2.44 11.27
CA LEU A 40 16.05 -1.98 12.14
C LEU A 40 15.91 -0.46 11.93
N PRO A 41 15.30 0.00 10.82
CA PRO A 41 15.06 1.42 10.60
C PRO A 41 14.23 2.01 11.75
N GLU A 42 14.53 3.24 12.14
CA GLU A 42 13.78 3.94 13.19
C GLU A 42 12.42 4.43 12.69
N TRP A 43 12.35 4.85 11.43
CA TRP A 43 11.14 5.40 10.81
C TRP A 43 10.10 4.34 10.42
N ALA A 44 10.44 3.04 10.46
CA ALA A 44 9.55 1.96 10.08
C ALA A 44 9.52 0.84 11.14
N PRO A 45 8.35 0.22 11.41
CA PRO A 45 8.22 -0.94 12.29
C PRO A 45 8.70 -2.24 11.61
N VAL A 46 9.87 -2.22 10.97
CA VAL A 46 10.42 -3.34 10.19
C VAL A 46 11.67 -3.90 10.87
N ASN A 47 11.76 -5.23 10.89
CA ASN A 47 12.95 -6.01 11.21
C ASN A 47 13.30 -6.84 9.97
N LEU A 48 14.13 -6.27 9.09
CA LEU A 48 14.53 -6.89 7.84
C LEU A 48 15.82 -7.69 8.03
N ALA A 49 15.79 -8.98 7.70
CA ALA A 49 16.96 -9.82 7.60
C ALA A 49 17.14 -10.28 6.15
N LEU A 50 18.38 -10.25 5.66
CA LEU A 50 18.74 -10.71 4.32
C LEU A 50 19.79 -11.81 4.45
N SER A 51 19.67 -12.86 3.66
CA SER A 51 20.72 -13.88 3.59
C SER A 51 20.87 -14.53 2.22
N THR A 52 22.06 -15.01 1.92
CA THR A 52 22.36 -15.80 0.72
C THR A 52 22.14 -17.30 0.97
N GLY A 53 22.04 -18.09 -0.10
CA GLY A 53 22.09 -19.56 -0.03
C GLY A 53 20.75 -20.26 0.28
N GLY A 54 19.63 -19.54 0.25
CA GLY A 54 18.30 -20.15 0.29
C GLY A 54 17.84 -20.64 -1.09
N HIS A 55 16.77 -21.45 -1.12
CA HIS A 55 16.15 -21.86 -2.38
C HIS A 55 15.47 -20.66 -3.05
N VAL A 56 15.99 -20.25 -4.21
CA VAL A 56 15.29 -19.31 -5.09
C VAL A 56 14.14 -20.08 -5.75
N GLY A 57 12.88 -19.79 -5.38
CA GLY A 57 11.72 -20.31 -6.13
C GLY A 57 10.47 -20.70 -5.33
N ALA A 58 10.52 -20.86 -4.00
CA ALA A 58 9.31 -21.12 -3.21
C ALA A 58 8.80 -19.83 -2.54
N GLY A 59 7.63 -19.34 -2.95
CA GLY A 59 6.96 -18.20 -2.30
C GLY A 59 7.71 -16.87 -2.39
N THR A 60 8.19 -16.51 -3.59
CA THR A 60 8.83 -15.21 -3.86
C THR A 60 7.89 -14.05 -3.50
N ILE A 61 8.41 -13.05 -2.81
CA ILE A 61 7.67 -11.83 -2.46
C ILE A 61 7.56 -10.97 -3.72
N ASP A 62 6.33 -10.60 -4.09
CA ASP A 62 6.06 -9.68 -5.20
C ASP A 62 6.36 -8.23 -4.78
N HIS A 63 5.68 -7.75 -3.73
CA HIS A 63 5.92 -6.44 -3.14
C HIS A 63 5.72 -6.43 -1.62
N VAL A 64 6.24 -5.38 -0.97
CA VAL A 64 6.12 -5.11 0.47
C VAL A 64 5.71 -3.65 0.67
N GLY A 65 4.71 -3.42 1.52
CA GLY A 65 4.30 -2.06 1.88
C GLY A 65 4.65 -1.66 3.31
N VAL A 66 5.08 -0.41 3.47
CA VAL A 66 5.20 0.27 4.76
C VAL A 66 4.21 1.42 4.80
N GLN A 67 3.09 1.22 5.48
CA GLN A 67 2.14 2.28 5.77
C GLN A 67 2.73 3.20 6.85
N VAL A 68 2.66 4.51 6.62
CA VAL A 68 3.09 5.55 7.56
C VAL A 68 1.91 6.42 7.99
N ASP A 69 2.07 7.08 9.12
CA ASP A 69 0.99 7.81 9.78
C ASP A 69 0.62 9.14 9.09
N SER A 70 1.45 9.64 8.16
CA SER A 70 1.18 10.91 7.49
C SER A 70 1.84 11.06 6.12
N VAL A 71 1.27 11.92 5.27
CA VAL A 71 1.83 12.31 3.97
C VAL A 71 3.20 12.98 4.11
N GLU A 72 3.41 13.78 5.17
CA GLU A 72 4.71 14.40 5.43
C GLU A 72 5.81 13.36 5.60
N THR A 73 5.49 12.21 6.22
CA THR A 73 6.43 11.11 6.36
C THR A 73 6.74 10.48 5.00
N VAL A 74 5.74 10.28 4.13
CA VAL A 74 5.94 9.82 2.74
C VAL A 74 6.89 10.77 2.02
N MET A 75 6.62 12.08 2.05
CA MET A 75 7.41 13.09 1.37
C MET A 75 8.84 13.21 1.91
N ALA A 76 9.02 13.08 3.23
CA ALA A 76 10.34 13.09 3.85
C ALA A 76 11.19 11.89 3.41
N GLN A 77 10.60 10.68 3.39
CA GLN A 77 11.31 9.49 2.93
C GLN A 77 11.60 9.55 1.42
N LEU A 78 10.63 10.02 0.62
CA LEU A 78 10.81 10.21 -0.82
C LEU A 78 11.98 11.15 -1.13
N ALA A 79 12.05 12.30 -0.45
CA ALA A 79 13.13 13.26 -0.61
C ALA A 79 14.49 12.64 -0.25
N ARG A 80 14.56 11.89 0.86
CA ARG A 80 15.78 11.19 1.30
C ARG A 80 16.24 10.15 0.29
N ILE A 81 15.31 9.35 -0.23
CA ILE A 81 15.59 8.26 -1.18
C ILE A 81 16.05 8.82 -2.53
N LYS A 82 15.41 9.89 -3.03
CA LYS A 82 15.87 10.62 -4.21
C LYS A 82 17.27 11.18 -4.01
N ALA A 83 17.55 11.80 -2.86
CA ALA A 83 18.89 12.30 -2.53
C ALA A 83 19.95 11.18 -2.43
N ALA A 84 19.54 9.96 -2.06
CA ALA A 84 20.39 8.78 -2.07
C ALA A 84 20.61 8.18 -3.47
N GLY A 85 19.99 8.75 -4.51
CA GLY A 85 20.17 8.36 -5.91
C GLY A 85 19.40 7.10 -6.31
N LEU A 86 18.37 6.71 -5.55
CA LEU A 86 17.51 5.58 -5.91
C LEU A 86 16.43 6.02 -6.90
N ALA A 87 16.14 5.16 -7.87
CA ALA A 87 15.00 5.34 -8.77
C ALA A 87 13.71 5.15 -7.99
N VAL A 88 12.75 6.06 -8.19
CA VAL A 88 11.46 6.07 -7.51
C VAL A 88 10.34 6.24 -8.54
N THR A 89 9.21 5.57 -8.30
CA THR A 89 7.95 5.85 -8.98
C THR A 89 7.01 6.51 -7.97
N GLU A 90 6.46 7.66 -8.31
CA GLU A 90 5.60 8.46 -7.42
C GLU A 90 4.15 8.38 -7.85
N GLU A 91 3.26 8.21 -6.86
CA GLU A 91 1.83 8.13 -7.06
C GLU A 91 1.15 8.95 -5.94
N MET A 92 0.90 10.23 -6.22
CA MET A 92 0.36 11.18 -5.25
C MET A 92 -1.15 11.38 -5.45
N GLY A 93 -1.92 11.29 -4.38
CA GLY A 93 -3.37 11.42 -4.38
C GLY A 93 -4.10 10.44 -5.29
N VAL A 94 -3.55 9.24 -5.48
CA VAL A 94 -4.10 8.24 -6.40
C VAL A 94 -5.22 7.44 -5.75
N ASN A 95 -6.29 7.19 -6.51
CA ASN A 95 -7.37 6.29 -6.12
C ASN A 95 -6.99 4.86 -6.53
N CYS A 96 -6.72 3.99 -5.55
CA CYS A 96 -6.29 2.60 -5.74
C CYS A 96 -6.84 1.73 -4.61
N CYS A 97 -7.20 0.47 -4.91
CA CYS A 97 -7.64 -0.50 -3.90
C CYS A 97 -8.75 0.01 -2.96
N HIS A 98 -9.72 0.77 -3.49
CA HIS A 98 -10.81 1.38 -2.72
C HIS A 98 -10.38 2.46 -1.71
N ALA A 99 -9.20 3.05 -1.86
CA ALA A 99 -8.73 4.18 -1.04
C ALA A 99 -8.01 5.24 -1.89
N ASN A 100 -7.95 6.47 -1.37
CA ASN A 100 -7.04 7.50 -1.86
C ASN A 100 -5.72 7.41 -1.08
N GLN A 101 -4.59 7.42 -1.78
CA GLN A 101 -3.28 7.21 -1.18
C GLN A 101 -2.22 8.14 -1.79
N ASP A 102 -1.25 8.52 -0.95
CA ASP A 102 0.03 9.08 -1.38
C ASP A 102 1.12 8.03 -1.16
N LYS A 103 1.82 7.66 -2.23
CA LYS A 103 2.85 6.63 -2.16
C LYS A 103 3.98 6.83 -3.15
N PHE A 104 5.09 6.19 -2.84
CA PHE A 104 6.15 5.97 -3.80
C PHE A 104 6.64 4.53 -3.73
N TRP A 105 7.21 4.08 -4.84
CA TRP A 105 7.74 2.75 -5.01
C TRP A 105 9.25 2.79 -5.27
N VAL A 106 9.98 1.84 -4.70
CA VAL A 106 11.36 1.50 -5.10
C VAL A 106 11.44 0.01 -5.40
N LYS A 107 12.37 -0.37 -6.28
CA LYS A 107 12.60 -1.77 -6.63
C LYS A 107 13.97 -2.22 -6.13
N ASP A 108 14.00 -3.30 -5.36
CA ASP A 108 15.26 -3.86 -4.86
C ASP A 108 16.06 -4.58 -5.97
N PRO A 109 17.31 -5.00 -5.70
CA PRO A 109 18.14 -5.66 -6.71
C PRO A 109 17.61 -7.00 -7.24
N ASP A 110 16.73 -7.66 -6.50
CA ASP A 110 16.12 -8.94 -6.86
C ASP A 110 14.70 -8.77 -7.46
N GLY A 111 14.24 -7.53 -7.57
CA GLY A 111 13.00 -7.15 -8.22
C GLY A 111 11.79 -7.05 -7.30
N VAL A 112 11.97 -7.11 -5.98
CA VAL A 112 10.88 -6.89 -5.02
C VAL A 112 10.55 -5.41 -4.98
N GLU A 113 9.27 -5.08 -5.16
CA GLU A 113 8.80 -3.71 -5.08
C GLU A 113 8.47 -3.33 -3.64
N TRP A 114 8.91 -2.16 -3.22
CA TRP A 114 8.66 -1.62 -1.89
C TRP A 114 7.86 -0.33 -2.03
N GLU A 115 6.66 -0.30 -1.45
CA GLU A 115 5.90 0.94 -1.29
C GLU A 115 6.08 1.52 0.11
N VAL A 116 6.17 2.85 0.18
CA VAL A 116 5.94 3.61 1.40
C VAL A 116 4.75 4.50 1.12
N TYR A 117 3.69 4.36 1.92
CA TYR A 117 2.41 4.99 1.60
C TYR A 117 1.70 5.53 2.83
N HIS A 118 0.84 6.50 2.59
CA HIS A 118 -0.17 6.96 3.54
C HIS A 118 -1.56 6.79 2.92
N LEU A 119 -2.52 6.33 3.73
CA LEU A 119 -3.93 6.26 3.34
C LEU A 119 -4.60 7.57 3.73
N ASN A 120 -5.05 8.33 2.74
CA ASN A 120 -5.69 9.63 2.96
C ASN A 120 -7.14 9.46 3.42
N TYR A 121 -7.90 8.65 2.70
CA TYR A 121 -9.27 8.27 3.03
C TYR A 121 -9.69 7.05 2.21
N ASP A 122 -10.64 6.27 2.73
CA ASP A 122 -11.30 5.22 1.96
C ASP A 122 -12.26 5.85 0.94
N LEU A 123 -12.34 5.25 -0.24
CA LEU A 123 -13.35 5.58 -1.24
C LEU A 123 -14.61 4.81 -0.87
N GLU A 124 -15.61 5.50 -0.33
CA GLU A 124 -16.90 4.87 -0.04
C GLU A 124 -17.51 4.29 -1.33
N GLY A 125 -17.96 3.03 -1.25
CA GLY A 125 -18.65 2.36 -2.34
C GLY A 125 -20.03 2.97 -2.56
N ASP A 126 -20.20 3.63 -3.70
CA ASP A 126 -21.42 4.32 -4.10
C ASP A 126 -22.52 3.33 -4.53
N GLU A 127 -23.10 2.50 -3.64
CA GLU A 127 -24.19 1.57 -4.02
C GLU A 127 -25.31 1.28 -2.97
N ALA A 128 -25.39 1.94 -1.80
CA ALA A 128 -26.48 1.66 -0.84
C ALA A 128 -27.27 2.88 -0.30
N GLU A 129 -26.72 4.09 -0.27
CA GLU A 129 -27.42 5.23 0.34
C GLU A 129 -28.20 6.11 -0.64
N ALA A 130 -27.95 6.02 -1.95
CA ALA A 130 -28.76 6.72 -2.96
C ALA A 130 -30.16 6.08 -3.18
N ARG A 131 -30.43 4.90 -2.61
CA ARG A 131 -31.70 4.18 -2.78
C ARG A 131 -32.65 4.28 -1.57
N ALA A 132 -32.31 5.10 -0.58
CA ALA A 132 -33.15 5.40 0.58
C ALA A 132 -33.57 6.87 0.66
N LEU A 133 -33.90 7.49 -0.48
CA LEU A 133 -34.81 8.63 -0.45
C LEU A 133 -36.24 8.08 -0.28
N PRO A 134 -37.01 8.54 0.72
CA PRO A 134 -38.33 8.01 0.97
C PRO A 134 -39.27 8.36 -0.19
N SER A 135 -39.84 7.35 -0.84
CA SER A 135 -40.99 7.51 -1.75
C SER A 135 -42.21 7.99 -0.95
N GLY A 136 -42.24 9.30 -0.67
CA GLY A 136 -43.34 9.99 -0.04
C GLY A 136 -44.08 10.85 -1.05
N LEU A 137 -44.93 10.21 -1.87
CA LEU A 137 -46.11 10.87 -2.43
C LEU A 137 -47.29 9.92 -2.20
N ALA A 138 -48.05 10.26 -1.15
CA ALA A 138 -49.30 9.61 -0.79
C ALA A 138 -50.32 9.79 -1.92
N VAL A 139 -50.76 8.69 -2.53
CA VAL A 139 -52.03 8.67 -3.25
C VAL A 139 -53.09 8.22 -2.26
N VAL A 140 -53.87 9.20 -1.81
CA VAL A 140 -55.13 9.04 -1.10
C VAL A 140 -56.05 8.17 -1.95
N GLY A 141 -56.59 7.11 -1.35
CA GLY A 141 -57.51 6.20 -2.04
C GLY A 141 -58.84 6.86 -2.38
N ALA A 142 -59.41 6.50 -3.53
CA ALA A 142 -60.85 6.42 -3.74
C ALA A 142 -61.17 5.49 -4.93
N THR A 143 -61.82 4.38 -4.59
CA THR A 143 -62.92 3.69 -5.29
C THR A 143 -62.84 3.40 -6.80
N ALA A 144 -62.93 2.10 -7.09
CA ALA A 144 -63.32 1.53 -8.38
C ALA A 144 -64.65 2.07 -8.93
N CYS A 145 -64.76 2.20 -10.24
CA CYS A 145 -66.01 2.12 -10.99
C CYS A 145 -65.77 1.56 -12.40
N CYS A 146 -66.44 0.44 -12.67
CA CYS A 146 -66.58 -0.21 -13.97
C CYS A 146 -67.27 0.69 -15.00
N GLY A 147 -67.08 0.41 -16.29
CA GLY A 147 -67.99 0.85 -17.34
C GLY A 147 -67.31 1.09 -18.68
N GLY A 148 -67.43 0.13 -19.59
CA GLY A 148 -67.06 0.32 -20.98
C GLY A 148 -68.16 1.02 -21.78
N THR A 149 -67.75 1.68 -22.87
CA THR A 149 -68.54 1.88 -24.09
C THR A 149 -67.57 2.29 -25.21
N GLY A 150 -67.84 1.83 -26.42
CA GLY A 150 -66.97 1.97 -27.59
C GLY A 150 -67.22 3.19 -28.48
N CYS A 151 -66.93 2.97 -29.76
CA CYS A 151 -66.98 3.84 -30.96
C CYS A 151 -65.77 4.80 -31.11
N ALA A 152 -65.14 4.95 -32.28
CA ALA A 152 -65.55 4.66 -33.66
C ALA A 152 -64.44 3.97 -34.47
#